data_AF-A0A1H8WDV8-F1
#
_entry.id   AF-A0A1H8WDV8-F1
#
_cell.length_a   1.000
_cell.length_b   1.000
_cell.length_c   1.000
_cell.angle_alpha   90.00
_cell.angle_beta   90.00
_cell.angle_gamma   90.00
#
_symmetry.space_group_name_H-M   'P 1'
#
loop_
_entity.id
_entity.type
_entity.pdbx_description
1 polymer ?
#
loop_
_entity_poly.entity_id
_entity_poly.type
_entity_poly.pdbx_seq_one_letter_code
_entity_poly.pdbx_strand_id
1 'polypeptide(L)'
;MHGSRPRSRRRLATAITVVVLLALLVVSPGLVAPHAAEEVPRKGPDDVKLVTVSEESDARLWPFTSRQRSFESLTLPINAVVRAENSRVVSQLRRSGSDWELADDEWQGVGDEAEPVVVEGTDVTWDETTGATRYTYVAAPGSAGGWTAETAQLHDGTYFGSRYHLRLYEGGTGGDRWTAIQAHHEHWDWFRLRHTVGSLSVAQQQFETEYFGAAYTADVGRERFANGGISDADGWVSTVDLRPLSVTELRPLSAASVLSVGLLLFGSVVGRASATWRSMVDHVTTVLSDETGQRSALLFAALLSLPLFVRSAAVFAETAVGVLPVKLVAGTLYLVLAVGVPAVALALPREGEPFDWAGIAILGLGVGFVLDYQSIGIDVLPIAVVLHRLTVLAAVGFLAAGASRPTAETTWNSSAKIGLVTWLCLLAWPLFVGL
;
A
#
# COMPACT_ATOMS: atom_id res chain seq x y z
N MET A 1 -3.47 -24.90 -52.54
CA MET A 1 -4.18 -24.70 -51.25
C MET A 1 -3.21 -24.94 -50.10
N HIS A 2 -3.31 -24.09 -49.07
CA HIS A 2 -2.77 -24.24 -47.70
C HIS A 2 -1.27 -24.04 -47.44
N GLY A 3 -0.92 -22.80 -47.08
CA GLY A 3 0.39 -22.45 -46.52
C GLY A 3 0.43 -21.02 -45.97
N SER A 4 -0.33 -20.72 -44.90
CA SER A 4 -0.31 -19.37 -44.29
C SER A 4 -0.73 -19.31 -42.81
N ARG A 5 -0.49 -20.37 -42.01
CA ARG A 5 -0.92 -20.41 -40.59
C ARG A 5 0.09 -20.01 -39.48
N PRO A 6 1.43 -19.88 -39.67
CA PRO A 6 2.31 -19.56 -38.54
C PRO A 6 2.36 -18.06 -38.17
N ARG A 7 2.11 -17.16 -39.14
CA ARG A 7 2.13 -15.69 -38.89
C ARG A 7 0.88 -15.18 -38.16
N SER A 8 -0.27 -15.86 -38.28
CA SER A 8 -1.51 -15.43 -37.61
C SER A 8 -1.49 -15.77 -36.11
N ARG A 9 -0.86 -16.88 -35.70
CA ARG A 9 -0.73 -17.26 -34.29
C ARG A 9 0.19 -16.31 -33.51
N ARG A 10 1.32 -15.90 -34.11
CA ARG A 10 2.22 -14.88 -33.52
C ARG A 10 1.52 -13.53 -33.36
N ARG A 11 0.78 -13.08 -34.37
CA ARG A 11 -0.01 -11.84 -34.29
C ARG A 11 -1.13 -11.93 -33.28
N LEU A 12 -1.74 -13.10 -33.09
CA LEU A 12 -2.79 -13.32 -32.10
C LEU A 12 -2.23 -13.31 -30.67
N ALA A 13 -1.09 -13.95 -30.42
CA ALA A 13 -0.42 -13.91 -29.11
C ALA A 13 0.02 -12.49 -28.75
N THR A 14 0.68 -11.78 -29.67
CA THR A 14 1.03 -10.36 -29.47
C THR A 14 -0.22 -9.49 -29.30
N ALA A 15 -1.28 -9.72 -30.08
CA ALA A 15 -2.53 -8.99 -29.93
C ALA A 15 -3.24 -9.29 -28.60
N ILE A 16 -3.19 -10.54 -28.11
CA ILE A 16 -3.72 -10.89 -26.79
C ILE A 16 -2.87 -10.26 -25.69
N THR A 17 -1.54 -10.30 -25.77
CA THR A 17 -0.67 -9.62 -24.81
C THR A 17 -0.91 -8.11 -24.82
N VAL A 18 -1.07 -7.49 -25.99
CA VAL A 18 -1.37 -6.05 -26.12
C VAL A 18 -2.79 -5.74 -25.63
N VAL A 19 -3.78 -6.56 -25.93
CA VAL A 19 -5.18 -6.40 -25.47
C VAL A 19 -5.29 -6.62 -23.98
N VAL A 20 -4.52 -7.55 -23.40
CA VAL A 20 -4.49 -7.78 -21.95
C VAL A 20 -3.69 -6.68 -21.26
N LEU A 21 -2.58 -6.18 -21.82
CA LEU A 21 -1.88 -4.99 -21.32
C LEU A 21 -2.79 -3.76 -21.38
N LEU A 22 -3.52 -3.56 -22.48
CA LEU A 22 -4.53 -2.51 -22.62
C LEU A 22 -5.71 -2.72 -21.67
N ALA A 23 -6.16 -3.97 -21.46
CA ALA A 23 -7.22 -4.27 -20.50
C ALA A 23 -6.74 -4.08 -19.06
N LEU A 24 -5.48 -4.36 -18.73
CA LEU A 24 -4.87 -4.04 -17.43
C LEU A 24 -4.76 -2.52 -17.23
N LEU A 25 -4.56 -1.76 -18.31
CA LEU A 25 -4.63 -0.30 -18.33
C LEU A 25 -6.08 0.25 -18.25
N VAL A 26 -7.10 -0.50 -18.70
CA VAL A 26 -8.50 -0.05 -18.83
C VAL A 26 -9.42 -0.58 -17.72
N VAL A 27 -9.13 -1.73 -17.11
CA VAL A 27 -9.95 -2.36 -16.05
C VAL A 27 -9.81 -1.63 -14.71
N SER A 28 -8.77 -0.81 -14.54
CA SER A 28 -8.66 0.14 -13.45
C SER A 28 -8.50 1.55 -14.02
N PRO A 29 -9.58 2.27 -14.35
CA PRO A 29 -9.49 3.68 -14.76
C PRO A 29 -8.82 4.60 -13.71
N GLY A 30 -8.51 4.09 -12.50
CA GLY A 30 -7.73 4.78 -11.47
C GLY A 30 -6.20 4.57 -11.51
N LEU A 31 -5.68 3.54 -12.19
CA LEU A 31 -4.25 3.18 -12.14
C LEU A 31 -3.36 4.10 -13.01
N VAL A 32 -3.98 4.79 -13.98
CA VAL A 32 -3.39 5.88 -14.76
C VAL A 32 -4.41 7.01 -14.84
N ALA A 33 -4.94 7.43 -13.70
CA ALA A 33 -5.40 8.81 -13.61
C ALA A 33 -4.13 9.65 -13.38
N PRO A 34 -3.65 10.43 -14.38
CA PRO A 34 -2.92 11.61 -14.00
C PRO A 34 -3.94 12.43 -13.21
N HIS A 35 -3.87 12.37 -11.89
CA HIS A 35 -4.14 13.61 -11.17
C HIS A 35 -3.03 14.52 -11.66
N ALA A 36 -3.34 15.27 -12.73
CA ALA A 36 -2.82 16.61 -12.86
C ALA A 36 -3.34 17.34 -11.61
N ALA A 37 -2.75 17.04 -10.46
CA ALA A 37 -2.52 18.08 -9.50
C ALA A 37 -1.80 19.13 -10.35
N GLU A 38 -2.40 20.31 -10.49
CA GLU A 38 -1.58 21.50 -10.70
C GLU A 38 -0.32 21.31 -9.84
N GLU A 39 0.86 21.58 -10.38
CA GLU A 39 2.08 21.63 -9.58
C GLU A 39 1.89 22.73 -8.53
N VAL A 40 1.17 22.41 -7.45
CA VAL A 40 1.10 23.20 -6.25
C VAL A 40 2.52 23.15 -5.74
N PRO A 41 3.21 24.31 -5.66
CA PRO A 41 4.58 24.34 -5.16
C PRO A 41 4.62 23.57 -3.85
N ARG A 42 5.51 22.56 -3.77
CA ARG A 42 5.70 21.81 -2.52
C ARG A 42 6.06 22.82 -1.44
N LYS A 43 5.28 22.86 -0.37
CA LYS A 43 5.51 23.80 0.72
C LYS A 43 6.82 23.48 1.39
N GLY A 44 7.75 24.44 1.38
CA GLY A 44 8.90 24.41 2.26
C GLY A 44 8.48 24.77 3.69
N PRO A 45 9.35 24.55 4.69
CA PRO A 45 9.10 24.94 6.08
C PRO A 45 8.75 26.43 6.22
N ASP A 46 9.39 27.27 5.40
CA ASP A 46 9.19 28.73 5.37
C ASP A 46 7.79 29.15 4.90
N ASP A 47 7.08 28.28 4.17
CA ASP A 47 5.73 28.53 3.66
C ASP A 47 4.62 28.11 4.64
N VAL A 48 5.01 27.54 5.79
CA VAL A 48 4.10 26.96 6.77
C VAL A 48 3.99 27.85 7.99
N LYS A 49 2.75 28.08 8.43
CA LYS A 49 2.44 28.83 9.66
C LYS A 49 1.91 27.89 10.72
N LEU A 50 2.23 28.18 11.99
CA LEU A 50 1.58 27.54 13.11
C LEU A 50 0.08 27.89 13.10
N VAL A 51 -0.75 26.89 13.39
CA VAL A 51 -2.21 26.99 13.34
C VAL A 51 -2.79 26.97 14.75
N THR A 52 -3.87 27.72 14.95
CA THR A 52 -4.65 27.67 16.19
C THR A 52 -5.64 26.52 16.10
N VAL A 53 -5.63 25.60 17.06
CA VAL A 53 -6.47 24.40 17.07
C VAL A 53 -7.78 24.60 17.83
N SER A 54 -7.74 25.44 18.87
CA SER A 54 -8.90 25.88 19.63
C SER A 54 -8.74 27.37 19.88
N GLU A 55 -9.79 28.16 19.62
CA GLU A 55 -9.79 29.61 19.91
C GLU A 55 -9.63 29.90 21.41
N GLU A 56 -9.95 28.94 22.26
CA GLU A 56 -9.84 29.03 23.72
C GLU A 56 -8.40 28.74 24.21
N SER A 57 -7.54 28.17 23.35
CA SER A 57 -6.16 27.81 23.70
C SER A 57 -5.13 28.73 23.04
N ASP A 58 -4.18 29.24 23.83
CA ASP A 58 -3.00 29.95 23.31
C ASP A 58 -2.00 29.01 22.60
N ALA A 59 -2.23 27.69 22.64
CA ALA A 59 -1.37 26.71 22.01
C ALA A 59 -1.57 26.68 20.49
N ARG A 60 -0.47 26.84 19.74
CA ARG A 60 -0.45 26.72 18.28
C ARG A 60 0.31 25.49 17.83
N LEU A 61 -0.19 24.83 16.79
CA LEU A 61 0.32 23.57 16.26
C LEU A 61 1.11 23.80 14.97
N TRP A 62 2.22 23.10 14.81
CA TRP A 62 2.85 22.87 13.51
C TRP A 62 2.02 21.85 12.73
N PRO A 63 1.40 22.20 11.59
CA PRO A 63 0.37 21.36 10.96
C PRO A 63 0.94 20.18 10.15
N PHE A 64 2.17 19.76 10.46
CA PHE A 64 2.86 18.63 9.86
C PHE A 64 3.56 17.79 10.93
N THR A 65 3.97 16.61 10.51
CA THR A 65 4.91 15.74 11.23
C THR A 65 6.31 15.91 10.65
N SER A 66 7.33 15.63 11.45
CA SER A 66 8.74 15.80 11.12
C SER A 66 9.54 14.55 11.49
N ARG A 67 10.57 14.20 10.70
CA ARG A 67 11.47 13.06 11.01
C ARG A 67 12.34 13.35 12.22
N GLN A 68 12.75 14.60 12.37
CA GLN A 68 13.58 15.08 13.46
C GLN A 68 12.87 16.21 14.19
N ARG A 69 13.44 16.67 15.31
CA ARG A 69 12.97 17.86 16.04
C ARG A 69 13.38 19.15 15.31
N SER A 70 13.00 19.24 14.04
CA SER A 70 13.34 20.32 13.11
C SER A 70 12.22 20.52 12.09
N PHE A 71 11.94 21.79 11.76
CA PHE A 71 10.95 22.17 10.74
C PHE A 71 11.40 21.75 9.34
N GLU A 72 12.71 21.70 9.08
CA GLU A 72 13.31 21.25 7.81
C GLU A 72 13.03 19.79 7.47
N SER A 73 12.74 18.99 8.50
CA SER A 73 12.50 17.55 8.34
C SER A 73 11.01 17.19 8.16
N LEU A 74 10.21 18.15 7.68
CA LEU A 74 8.78 18.02 7.45
C LEU A 74 8.44 16.81 6.55
N THR A 75 7.35 16.13 6.89
CA THR A 75 6.85 14.94 6.20
C THR A 75 5.34 15.08 5.93
N LEU A 76 4.50 14.26 6.56
CA LEU A 76 3.07 14.22 6.28
C LEU A 76 2.30 15.27 7.10
N PRO A 77 1.24 15.87 6.54
CA PRO A 77 0.39 16.80 7.25
C PRO A 77 -0.43 16.12 8.36
N ILE A 78 -0.76 16.91 9.38
CA ILE A 78 -1.85 16.59 10.31
C ILE A 78 -3.18 16.78 9.57
N ASN A 79 -3.99 15.75 9.47
CA ASN A 79 -5.27 15.80 8.72
C ASN A 79 -6.50 15.58 9.61
N ALA A 80 -6.32 15.32 10.91
CA ALA A 80 -7.42 15.31 11.86
C ALA A 80 -7.01 15.92 13.22
N VAL A 81 -8.00 16.43 13.96
CA VAL A 81 -7.86 16.92 15.33
C VAL A 81 -9.12 16.51 16.10
N VAL A 82 -8.93 15.97 17.31
CA VAL A 82 -10.01 15.82 18.30
C VAL A 82 -9.76 16.80 19.44
N ARG A 83 -10.75 17.63 19.79
CA ARG A 83 -10.68 18.55 20.94
C ARG A 83 -10.92 17.81 22.25
N ALA A 84 -9.99 16.91 22.57
CA ALA A 84 -9.91 16.19 23.82
C ALA A 84 -8.50 15.62 24.06
N GLU A 85 -8.25 15.21 25.29
CA GLU A 85 -7.04 14.49 25.69
C GLU A 85 -6.89 13.13 24.98
N ASN A 86 -5.65 12.74 24.71
CA ASN A 86 -5.30 11.53 23.97
C ASN A 86 -5.92 10.25 24.58
N SER A 87 -5.86 10.11 25.91
CA SER A 87 -6.41 8.96 26.64
C SER A 87 -7.90 8.74 26.33
N ARG A 88 -8.65 9.84 26.19
CA ARG A 88 -10.07 9.83 25.88
C ARG A 88 -10.30 9.40 24.43
N VAL A 89 -9.54 9.96 23.49
CA VAL A 89 -9.60 9.63 22.05
C VAL A 89 -9.34 8.14 21.84
N VAL A 90 -8.22 7.62 22.37
CA VAL A 90 -7.87 6.19 22.31
C VAL A 90 -8.98 5.33 22.91
N SER A 91 -9.49 5.70 24.07
CA SER A 91 -10.54 4.92 24.73
C SER A 91 -11.89 4.91 23.98
N GLN A 92 -12.14 5.90 23.12
CA GLN A 92 -13.36 5.98 22.32
C GLN A 92 -13.23 5.19 21.03
N LEU A 93 -12.14 5.38 20.28
CA LEU A 93 -11.86 4.61 19.05
C LEU A 93 -11.84 3.10 19.32
N ARG A 94 -11.33 2.68 20.47
CA ARG A 94 -11.36 1.26 20.87
C ARG A 94 -12.74 0.73 21.28
N ARG A 95 -13.70 1.62 21.53
CA ARG A 95 -15.07 1.26 21.96
C ARG A 95 -16.11 1.45 20.87
N SER A 96 -15.79 2.13 19.77
CA SER A 96 -16.74 2.48 18.70
C SER A 96 -17.16 1.29 17.83
N GLY A 97 -16.66 0.09 18.11
CA GLY A 97 -17.01 -1.15 17.40
C GLY A 97 -16.15 -1.40 16.16
N SER A 98 -15.16 -0.54 15.91
CA SER A 98 -14.08 -0.71 14.94
C SER A 98 -12.88 -1.46 15.54
N ASP A 99 -12.09 -2.11 14.68
CA ASP A 99 -10.98 -2.99 15.05
C ASP A 99 -9.69 -2.20 15.37
N TRP A 100 -9.82 -1.01 15.97
CA TRP A 100 -8.67 -0.17 16.32
C TRP A 100 -7.82 -0.81 17.42
N GLU A 101 -6.60 -1.18 17.06
CA GLU A 101 -5.60 -1.78 17.94
C GLU A 101 -4.45 -0.81 18.22
N LEU A 102 -3.86 -0.92 19.42
CA LEU A 102 -2.66 -0.17 19.77
C LEU A 102 -1.46 -0.81 19.09
N ALA A 103 -0.67 -0.02 18.37
CA ALA A 103 0.59 -0.51 17.85
C ALA A 103 1.59 -0.72 19.00
N ASP A 104 2.15 -1.92 19.13
CA ASP A 104 3.31 -2.16 19.98
C ASP A 104 4.62 -1.94 19.19
N ASP A 105 5.76 -1.94 19.89
CA ASP A 105 7.08 -1.70 19.29
C ASP A 105 7.49 -2.78 18.26
N GLU A 106 6.87 -3.96 18.27
CA GLU A 106 7.10 -5.04 17.31
C GLU A 106 6.36 -4.81 15.99
N TRP A 107 5.21 -4.13 16.02
CA TRP A 107 4.36 -3.81 14.86
C TRP A 107 4.57 -2.39 14.28
N GLN A 108 5.54 -1.62 14.80
CA GLN A 108 5.92 -0.29 14.31
C GLN A 108 6.78 -0.28 13.02
N GLY A 109 7.03 -1.45 12.41
CA GLY A 109 7.65 -1.55 11.08
C GLY A 109 8.97 -2.32 11.02
N VAL A 110 9.27 -2.87 9.85
CA VAL A 110 10.61 -3.40 9.49
C VAL A 110 11.28 -2.39 8.57
N GLY A 111 11.83 -1.32 9.14
CA GLY A 111 12.49 -0.23 8.39
C GLY A 111 11.62 1.02 8.21
N ASP A 112 12.23 2.10 7.73
CA ASP A 112 11.62 3.42 7.67
C ASP A 112 10.32 3.45 6.86
N GLU A 113 9.24 3.92 7.49
CA GLU A 113 8.08 4.51 6.79
C GLU A 113 8.53 5.81 6.09
N ALA A 114 9.33 5.65 5.05
CA ALA A 114 9.78 6.71 4.18
C ALA A 114 8.86 6.78 2.96
N GLU A 115 8.05 7.83 2.90
CA GLU A 115 7.62 8.45 1.66
C GLU A 115 8.83 8.54 0.70
N PRO A 116 8.69 8.22 -0.60
CA PRO A 116 9.70 8.54 -1.59
C PRO A 116 9.72 10.06 -1.81
N VAL A 117 10.30 10.80 -0.87
CA VAL A 117 10.59 12.22 -1.05
C VAL A 117 11.90 12.30 -1.82
N VAL A 118 11.82 12.52 -3.13
CA VAL A 118 12.97 12.97 -3.91
C VAL A 118 13.33 14.36 -3.41
N VAL A 119 14.38 14.45 -2.58
CA VAL A 119 15.03 15.70 -2.21
C VAL A 119 16.07 15.98 -3.29
N GLU A 120 15.90 17.06 -4.05
CA GLU A 120 17.04 17.67 -4.74
C GLU A 120 17.91 18.35 -3.68
N GLY A 121 18.98 17.67 -3.27
CA GLY A 121 19.91 18.19 -2.28
C GLY A 121 20.95 17.14 -1.92
N THR A 122 22.14 17.25 -2.51
CA THR A 122 23.30 16.46 -2.12
C THR A 122 23.83 16.97 -0.79
N ASP A 123 23.30 16.51 0.33
CA ASP A 123 24.02 16.54 1.60
C ASP A 123 23.70 15.27 2.40
N VAL A 124 24.67 14.35 2.44
CA VAL A 124 24.54 13.08 3.19
C VAL A 124 25.16 13.32 4.55
N THR A 125 24.36 13.78 5.49
CA THR A 125 24.72 13.78 6.92
C THR A 125 24.32 12.44 7.50
N TRP A 126 25.30 11.62 7.87
CA TRP A 126 25.06 10.35 8.56
C TRP A 126 24.65 10.63 10.01
N ASP A 127 23.41 10.31 10.37
CA ASP A 127 22.93 10.37 11.76
C ASP A 127 22.21 9.06 12.17
N GLU A 128 22.17 8.79 13.48
CA GLU A 128 21.76 7.51 14.09
C GLU A 128 20.36 7.04 13.67
N THR A 129 20.26 5.77 13.25
CA THR A 129 19.03 5.15 12.76
C THR A 129 18.19 4.60 13.92
N THR A 130 17.10 5.28 14.28
CA THR A 130 16.05 4.78 15.19
C THR A 130 14.70 4.85 14.50
N GLY A 131 14.02 3.70 14.39
CA GLY A 131 12.78 3.57 13.64
C GLY A 131 11.64 4.50 14.08
N ALA A 132 10.89 4.95 13.09
CA ALA A 132 9.48 5.39 13.08
C ALA A 132 8.99 6.52 14.01
N THR A 133 9.77 7.07 14.95
CA THR A 133 9.29 8.25 15.70
C THR A 133 9.14 9.45 14.77
N ARG A 134 8.01 10.16 14.92
CA ARG A 134 7.71 11.39 14.19
C ARG A 134 7.39 12.47 15.20
N TYR A 135 7.88 13.67 14.95
CA TYR A 135 7.69 14.81 15.83
C TYR A 135 6.69 15.79 15.25
N THR A 136 5.93 16.47 16.10
CA THR A 136 5.30 17.74 15.73
C THR A 136 5.70 18.81 16.74
N TYR A 137 5.50 20.08 16.39
CA TYR A 137 5.85 21.19 17.28
C TYR A 137 4.59 21.87 17.80
N VAL A 138 4.55 22.08 19.12
CA VAL A 138 3.49 22.83 19.79
C VAL A 138 4.10 24.09 20.37
N ALA A 139 3.64 25.26 19.92
CA ALA A 139 3.96 26.54 20.53
C ALA A 139 2.95 26.83 21.63
N ALA A 140 3.31 26.59 22.88
CA ALA A 140 2.50 26.90 24.05
C ALA A 140 3.35 27.54 25.16
N PRO A 141 2.75 28.29 26.10
CA PRO A 141 3.49 28.88 27.22
C PRO A 141 4.16 27.84 28.12
N GLY A 142 5.33 28.18 28.66
CA GLY A 142 6.03 27.37 29.66
C GLY A 142 6.53 26.02 29.12
N SER A 143 6.43 24.98 29.96
CA SER A 143 6.88 23.62 29.61
C SER A 143 5.92 22.86 28.70
N ALA A 144 4.77 23.44 28.34
CA ALA A 144 3.80 22.81 27.44
C ALA A 144 4.16 23.01 25.96
N GLY A 145 5.09 23.91 25.65
CA GLY A 145 5.60 24.13 24.30
C GLY A 145 6.86 23.34 23.99
N GLY A 146 7.01 22.88 22.75
CA GLY A 146 8.18 22.17 22.27
C GLY A 146 7.87 21.16 21.18
N TRP A 147 8.91 20.45 20.75
CA TRP A 147 8.77 19.26 19.90
C TRP A 147 8.24 18.10 20.72
N THR A 148 7.12 17.54 20.28
CA THR A 148 6.46 16.39 20.90
C THR A 148 6.51 15.20 19.95
N ALA A 149 6.81 14.02 20.50
CA ALA A 149 6.70 12.76 19.77
C ALA A 149 5.25 12.25 19.79
N GLU A 150 4.97 11.19 19.03
CA GLU A 150 3.68 10.51 19.12
C GLU A 150 3.37 10.07 20.57
N THR A 151 2.15 10.31 21.03
CA THR A 151 1.66 9.91 22.36
C THR A 151 0.91 8.59 22.32
N ALA A 152 0.37 8.22 21.16
CA ALA A 152 -0.19 6.90 20.87
C ALA A 152 -0.19 6.64 19.35
N GLN A 153 -0.17 5.36 18.98
CA GLN A 153 -0.36 4.90 17.61
C GLN A 153 -1.47 3.85 17.58
N LEU A 154 -2.41 4.00 16.64
CA LEU A 154 -3.54 3.10 16.46
C LEU A 154 -3.61 2.63 15.01
N HIS A 155 -3.96 1.36 14.79
CA HIS A 155 -4.23 0.86 13.44
C HIS A 155 -5.55 0.09 13.34
N ASP A 156 -6.11 0.06 12.14
CA ASP A 156 -7.28 -0.74 11.77
C ASP A 156 -7.00 -1.43 10.43
N GLY A 157 -7.03 -2.76 10.41
CA GLY A 157 -6.61 -3.61 9.29
C GLY A 157 -5.41 -4.49 9.62
N THR A 158 -4.78 -5.06 8.59
CA THR A 158 -3.72 -6.08 8.74
C THR A 158 -2.35 -5.54 8.36
N TYR A 159 -1.32 -5.90 9.11
CA TYR A 159 0.07 -5.50 8.87
C TYR A 159 0.55 -5.95 7.48
N PHE A 160 0.36 -7.23 7.11
CA PHE A 160 0.80 -7.72 5.80
C PHE A 160 -0.18 -7.46 4.65
N GLY A 161 -1.30 -6.79 4.93
CA GLY A 161 -2.28 -6.36 3.94
C GLY A 161 -2.25 -4.85 3.74
N SER A 162 -3.38 -4.23 4.01
CA SER A 162 -3.56 -2.78 4.13
C SER A 162 -4.15 -2.45 5.50
N ARG A 163 -3.89 -1.23 5.97
CA ARG A 163 -4.41 -0.71 7.22
C ARG A 163 -4.51 0.81 7.21
N TYR A 164 -5.44 1.32 8.01
CA TYR A 164 -5.45 2.71 8.45
C TYR A 164 -4.54 2.84 9.65
N HIS A 165 -3.73 3.89 9.70
CA HIS A 165 -2.79 4.15 10.77
C HIS A 165 -2.95 5.59 11.25
N LEU A 166 -3.12 5.76 12.56
CA LEU A 166 -3.24 7.04 13.25
C LEU A 166 -2.03 7.25 14.15
N ARG A 167 -1.32 8.35 13.97
CA ARG A 167 -0.36 8.87 14.96
C ARG A 167 -0.97 10.03 15.71
N LEU A 168 -1.04 9.92 17.03
CA LEU A 168 -1.69 10.90 17.90
C LEU A 168 -0.62 11.77 18.59
N TYR A 169 -0.87 13.07 18.64
CA TYR A 169 -0.01 14.08 19.24
C TYR A 169 -0.83 14.95 20.18
N GLU A 170 -0.48 14.94 21.46
CA GLU A 170 -1.22 15.71 22.45
C GLU A 170 -0.72 17.16 22.53
N GLY A 171 -1.66 18.10 22.65
CA GLY A 171 -1.39 19.52 22.78
C GLY A 171 -2.47 20.25 23.58
N GLY A 172 -2.35 21.58 23.61
CA GLY A 172 -3.20 22.45 24.44
C GLY A 172 -2.70 22.56 25.88
N THR A 173 -3.37 23.40 26.68
CA THR A 173 -3.01 23.67 28.08
C THR A 173 -4.26 23.83 28.92
N GLY A 174 -4.23 23.41 30.18
CA GLY A 174 -5.39 23.56 31.07
C GLY A 174 -6.57 22.70 30.62
N GLY A 175 -7.77 23.29 30.56
CA GLY A 175 -9.01 22.61 30.14
C GLY A 175 -9.11 22.38 28.62
N ASP A 176 -8.29 23.05 27.82
CA ASP A 176 -8.43 23.12 26.37
C ASP A 176 -7.43 22.18 25.67
N ARG A 177 -7.43 20.92 26.12
CA ARG A 177 -6.57 19.87 25.58
C ARG A 177 -7.11 19.36 24.25
N TRP A 178 -6.21 19.09 23.33
CA TRP A 178 -6.55 18.53 22.02
C TRP A 178 -5.53 17.47 21.61
N THR A 179 -5.94 16.63 20.68
CA THR A 179 -5.14 15.58 20.08
C THR A 179 -5.10 15.79 18.57
N ALA A 180 -3.94 16.18 18.05
CA ALA A 180 -3.69 16.24 16.62
C ALA A 180 -3.35 14.84 16.11
N ILE A 181 -3.83 14.51 14.90
CA ILE A 181 -3.77 13.17 14.35
C ILE A 181 -3.23 13.24 12.92
N GLN A 182 -2.19 12.46 12.67
CA GLN A 182 -1.75 12.10 11.32
C GLN A 182 -2.39 10.74 10.98
N ALA A 183 -3.46 10.78 10.20
CA ALA A 183 -4.15 9.60 9.70
C ALA A 183 -3.68 9.27 8.28
N HIS A 184 -3.30 8.03 8.01
CA HIS A 184 -2.89 7.60 6.68
C HIS A 184 -3.31 6.15 6.40
N HIS A 185 -3.65 5.86 5.15
CA HIS A 185 -3.93 4.52 4.67
C HIS A 185 -2.65 4.00 4.00
N GLU A 186 -2.19 2.85 4.45
CA GLU A 186 -0.95 2.25 4.01
C GLU A 186 -1.10 0.75 3.71
N HIS A 187 -0.16 0.21 2.97
CA HIS A 187 -0.10 -1.21 2.67
C HIS A 187 1.32 -1.75 2.68
N TRP A 188 1.47 -3.02 3.02
CA TRP A 188 2.75 -3.71 2.92
C TRP A 188 3.09 -4.01 1.46
N ASP A 189 4.22 -3.46 1.00
CA ASP A 189 4.81 -3.74 -0.30
C ASP A 189 5.87 -4.84 -0.17
N TRP A 190 5.52 -6.06 -0.59
CA TRP A 190 6.39 -7.23 -0.55
C TRP A 190 7.68 -7.12 -1.37
N PHE A 191 7.71 -6.35 -2.44
CA PHE A 191 8.90 -6.19 -3.27
C PHE A 191 9.83 -5.07 -2.76
N ARG A 192 9.30 -4.19 -1.91
CA ARG A 192 10.05 -3.10 -1.27
C ARG A 192 10.31 -3.34 0.22
N LEU A 193 9.71 -4.38 0.81
CA LEU A 193 9.80 -4.77 2.22
C LEU A 193 9.49 -3.63 3.20
N ARG A 194 8.46 -2.85 2.91
CA ARG A 194 8.04 -1.72 3.75
C ARG A 194 6.57 -1.40 3.55
N HIS A 195 6.01 -0.67 4.50
CA HIS A 195 4.74 0.00 4.27
C HIS A 195 4.91 1.14 3.26
N THR A 196 3.96 1.25 2.35
CA THR A 196 3.82 2.38 1.44
C THR A 196 2.53 3.09 1.76
N VAL A 197 2.64 4.37 2.11
CA VAL A 197 1.50 5.25 2.30
C VAL A 197 0.83 5.47 0.94
N GLY A 198 -0.47 5.17 0.89
CA GLY A 198 -1.28 5.30 -0.31
C GLY A 198 -2.11 6.58 -0.33
N SER A 199 -2.74 6.94 0.80
CA SER A 199 -3.68 8.06 0.84
C SER A 199 -3.88 8.60 2.26
N LEU A 200 -3.82 9.92 2.40
CA LEU A 200 -4.22 10.66 3.60
C LEU A 200 -5.71 10.96 3.57
N SER A 201 -6.27 11.25 2.40
CA SER A 201 -7.69 11.62 2.26
C SER A 201 -8.64 10.46 2.58
N VAL A 202 -8.31 9.24 2.14
CA VAL A 202 -9.09 8.02 2.43
C VAL A 202 -9.05 7.71 3.92
N ALA A 203 -7.91 7.90 4.58
CA ALA A 203 -7.80 7.72 6.02
C ALA A 203 -8.54 8.80 6.83
N GLN A 204 -8.49 10.05 6.37
CA GLN A 204 -9.26 11.15 6.95
C GLN A 204 -10.77 10.89 6.84
N GLN A 205 -11.25 10.38 5.70
CA GLN A 205 -12.66 10.03 5.52
C GLN A 205 -13.09 8.85 6.40
N GLN A 206 -12.23 7.83 6.53
CA GLN A 206 -12.48 6.72 7.45
C GLN A 206 -12.57 7.23 8.90
N PHE A 207 -11.64 8.08 9.30
CA PHE A 207 -11.67 8.75 10.60
C PHE A 207 -12.96 9.55 10.83
N GLU A 208 -13.40 10.35 9.86
CA GLU A 208 -14.67 11.09 9.96
C GLU A 208 -15.87 10.16 10.17
N THR A 209 -15.88 9.01 9.50
CA THR A 209 -16.96 8.02 9.59
C THR A 209 -17.11 7.44 11.00
N GLU A 210 -16.01 7.28 11.74
CA GLU A 210 -16.02 6.80 13.14
C GLU A 210 -16.71 7.77 14.11
N TYR A 211 -16.73 9.07 13.79
CA TYR A 211 -17.29 10.11 14.64
C TYR A 211 -18.66 10.60 14.17
N PHE A 212 -18.95 10.48 12.87
CA PHE A 212 -20.18 10.98 12.27
C PHE A 212 -21.41 10.22 12.81
N GLY A 213 -22.31 10.94 13.48
CA GLY A 213 -23.53 10.36 14.06
C GLY A 213 -23.31 9.53 15.33
N ALA A 214 -22.08 9.45 15.85
CA ALA A 214 -21.80 8.73 17.08
C ALA A 214 -22.32 9.48 18.32
N ALA A 215 -22.88 8.76 19.28
CA ALA A 215 -23.56 9.36 20.44
C ALA A 215 -22.66 10.21 21.33
N TYR A 216 -21.35 9.94 21.32
CA TYR A 216 -20.32 10.66 22.08
C TYR A 216 -19.75 11.89 21.36
N THR A 217 -20.13 12.11 20.09
CA THR A 217 -19.67 13.24 19.27
C THR A 217 -20.62 14.42 19.43
N ALA A 218 -20.07 15.60 19.68
CA ALA A 218 -20.81 16.85 19.73
C ALA A 218 -20.95 17.43 18.33
N ASP A 219 -19.82 17.53 17.62
CA ASP A 219 -19.75 18.05 16.26
C ASP A 219 -18.60 17.42 15.47
N VAL A 220 -18.73 17.39 14.15
CA VAL A 220 -17.67 17.02 13.20
C VAL A 220 -17.61 18.11 12.13
N GLY A 221 -16.49 18.83 12.09
CA GLY A 221 -16.24 19.93 11.18
C GLY A 221 -15.01 19.71 10.31
N ARG A 222 -14.72 20.70 9.46
CA ARG A 222 -13.46 20.81 8.74
C ARG A 222 -12.92 22.22 8.86
N GLU A 223 -11.64 22.35 9.18
CA GLU A 223 -10.94 23.62 9.30
C GLU A 223 -9.74 23.66 8.37
N ARG A 224 -9.47 24.83 7.80
CA ARG A 224 -8.38 24.98 6.83
C ARG A 224 -7.08 25.31 7.52
N PHE A 225 -6.20 24.32 7.67
CA PHE A 225 -4.84 24.52 8.17
C PHE A 225 -3.86 24.90 7.05
N ALA A 226 -4.31 24.85 5.79
CA ALA A 226 -3.50 25.16 4.61
C ALA A 226 -2.22 24.32 4.55
N ASN A 227 -2.29 23.06 4.98
CA ASN A 227 -1.20 22.09 4.97
C ASN A 227 -1.33 21.05 3.84
N GLY A 228 -1.99 21.42 2.75
CA GLY A 228 -2.12 20.59 1.54
C GLY A 228 -0.91 20.66 0.62
N GLY A 229 -0.92 19.84 -0.43
CA GLY A 229 0.15 19.77 -1.44
C GLY A 229 1.21 18.68 -1.17
N ILE A 230 1.04 17.89 -0.13
CA ILE A 230 1.83 16.67 0.13
C ILE A 230 0.89 15.47 0.06
N SER A 231 1.28 14.46 -0.73
CA SER A 231 0.40 13.35 -1.08
C SER A 231 -0.92 13.88 -1.67
N ASP A 232 -2.05 13.32 -1.25
CA ASP A 232 -3.41 13.71 -1.64
C ASP A 232 -4.12 14.63 -0.63
N ALA A 233 -3.38 15.28 0.29
CA ALA A 233 -3.96 16.22 1.25
C ALA A 233 -4.33 17.57 0.59
N ASP A 234 -5.56 18.03 0.85
CA ASP A 234 -6.14 19.26 0.30
C ASP A 234 -5.94 20.51 1.20
N GLY A 235 -5.38 20.30 2.40
CA GLY A 235 -5.12 21.35 3.40
C GLY A 235 -6.29 21.66 4.33
N TRP A 236 -7.35 20.85 4.28
CA TRP A 236 -8.43 20.83 5.27
C TRP A 236 -8.21 19.70 6.27
N VAL A 237 -8.46 20.01 7.54
CA VAL A 237 -8.29 19.11 8.68
C VAL A 237 -9.65 18.84 9.28
N SER A 238 -9.96 17.57 9.52
CA SER A 238 -11.20 17.18 10.18
C SER A 238 -11.11 17.52 11.66
N THR A 239 -12.08 18.26 12.18
CA THR A 239 -12.16 18.65 13.58
C THR A 239 -13.31 17.94 14.25
N VAL A 240 -13.06 17.35 15.43
CA VAL A 240 -14.07 16.60 16.18
C VAL A 240 -14.16 17.16 17.58
N ASP A 241 -15.37 17.56 17.96
CA ASP A 241 -15.70 17.94 19.33
C ASP A 241 -16.42 16.79 20.03
N LEU A 242 -15.94 16.41 21.22
CA LEU A 242 -16.56 15.34 22.00
C LEU A 242 -17.49 15.90 23.06
N ARG A 243 -18.70 15.32 23.21
CA ARG A 243 -19.65 15.74 24.25
C ARG A 243 -19.06 15.55 25.65
N PRO A 244 -19.26 16.44 26.63
CA PRO A 244 -18.80 16.23 28.00
C PRO A 244 -19.27 14.86 28.55
N LEU A 245 -18.43 14.20 29.36
CA LEU A 245 -18.77 12.91 29.97
C LEU A 245 -20.01 13.06 30.88
N SER A 246 -21.21 12.80 30.37
CA SER A 246 -22.40 12.60 31.20
C SER A 246 -22.46 11.15 31.66
N VAL A 247 -22.43 10.92 32.98
CA VAL A 247 -22.69 9.62 33.60
C VAL A 247 -24.20 9.33 33.55
N THR A 248 -24.74 9.17 32.35
CA THR A 248 -26.12 8.77 32.01
C THR A 248 -26.11 8.69 30.47
N GLU A 249 -26.32 7.57 29.80
CA GLU A 249 -27.22 6.45 30.05
C GLU A 249 -26.58 5.12 29.63
N LEU A 250 -26.72 4.09 30.47
CA LEU A 250 -26.67 2.69 30.03
C LEU A 250 -28.04 2.37 29.42
N ARG A 251 -28.19 2.54 28.11
CA ARG A 251 -29.23 1.81 27.37
C ARG A 251 -28.59 0.54 26.79
N PRO A 252 -29.02 -0.66 27.20
CA PRO A 252 -28.68 -1.86 26.45
C PRO A 252 -29.34 -1.72 25.08
N LEU A 253 -28.54 -1.57 24.02
CA LEU A 253 -29.02 -1.82 22.68
C LEU A 253 -29.40 -3.30 22.64
N SER A 254 -30.70 -3.58 22.58
CA SER A 254 -31.24 -4.90 22.35
C SER A 254 -30.58 -5.49 21.10
N ALA A 255 -30.02 -6.69 21.24
CA ALA A 255 -29.34 -7.50 20.22
C ALA A 255 -30.30 -7.98 19.11
N ALA A 256 -30.98 -7.06 18.45
CA ALA A 256 -31.97 -7.35 17.42
C ALA A 256 -31.95 -6.26 16.34
N SER A 257 -30.81 -6.12 15.64
CA SER A 257 -30.70 -5.50 14.29
C SER A 257 -29.28 -5.63 13.70
N VAL A 258 -28.66 -6.81 13.74
CA VAL A 258 -27.62 -7.21 12.75
C VAL A 258 -27.76 -8.71 12.50
N LEU A 259 -28.89 -9.08 11.92
CA LEU A 259 -29.09 -10.39 11.31
C LEU A 259 -29.80 -10.14 9.98
N SER A 260 -29.03 -9.71 8.97
CA SER A 260 -29.33 -9.80 7.53
C SER A 260 -28.32 -8.98 6.71
N VAL A 261 -27.09 -9.44 6.47
CA VAL A 261 -26.33 -9.29 5.19
C VAL A 261 -25.14 -10.27 5.20
N GLY A 262 -25.41 -11.57 5.41
CA GLY A 262 -24.33 -12.53 5.67
C GLY A 262 -24.56 -13.92 5.11
N LEU A 263 -25.32 -14.05 4.02
CA LEU A 263 -25.38 -15.27 3.22
C LEU A 263 -26.15 -14.96 1.93
N LEU A 264 -25.45 -14.56 0.86
CA LEU A 264 -25.90 -14.66 -0.56
C LEU A 264 -24.91 -13.94 -1.52
N LEU A 265 -23.59 -14.20 -1.41
CA LEU A 265 -22.62 -13.81 -2.45
C LEU A 265 -21.58 -14.91 -2.72
N PHE A 266 -22.01 -16.17 -2.75
CA PHE A 266 -21.21 -17.28 -3.30
C PHE A 266 -22.04 -18.26 -4.13
N GLY A 267 -22.96 -17.74 -4.93
CA GLY A 267 -23.78 -18.60 -5.77
C GLY A 267 -24.63 -17.84 -6.78
N SER A 268 -23.99 -17.29 -7.83
CA SER A 268 -24.61 -17.15 -9.17
C SER A 268 -23.71 -16.38 -10.14
N VAL A 269 -22.70 -17.03 -10.72
CA VAL A 269 -22.36 -16.84 -12.15
C VAL A 269 -22.08 -18.22 -12.76
N VAL A 270 -23.09 -19.10 -12.71
CA VAL A 270 -23.22 -20.20 -13.65
C VAL A 270 -24.52 -19.95 -14.40
N GLY A 271 -24.43 -19.31 -15.56
CA GLY A 271 -25.62 -19.12 -16.41
C GLY A 271 -25.63 -17.87 -17.28
N ARG A 272 -24.66 -17.74 -18.21
CA ARG A 272 -24.80 -17.18 -19.58
C ARG A 272 -23.42 -16.97 -20.22
N ALA A 273 -22.79 -18.06 -20.64
CA ALA A 273 -21.62 -17.99 -21.53
C ALA A 273 -21.56 -19.22 -22.45
N SER A 274 -22.69 -19.61 -23.06
CA SER A 274 -22.82 -20.90 -23.74
C SER A 274 -22.45 -20.89 -25.25
N ALA A 275 -21.68 -19.92 -25.72
CA ALA A 275 -21.08 -19.97 -27.08
C ALA A 275 -19.61 -19.54 -27.09
N THR A 276 -19.26 -18.49 -26.35
CA THR A 276 -17.87 -17.96 -26.26
C THR A 276 -16.96 -18.81 -25.37
N TRP A 277 -17.49 -19.39 -24.28
CA TRP A 277 -16.72 -20.18 -23.32
C TRP A 277 -16.23 -21.51 -23.89
N ARG A 278 -17.04 -22.18 -24.73
CA ARG A 278 -16.64 -23.46 -25.35
C ARG A 278 -15.50 -23.28 -26.35
N SER A 279 -15.47 -22.17 -27.09
CA SER A 279 -14.36 -21.83 -27.99
C SER A 279 -13.06 -21.51 -27.23
N MET A 280 -13.17 -20.84 -26.08
CA MET A 280 -12.05 -20.63 -25.15
C MET A 280 -11.54 -21.94 -24.54
N VAL A 281 -12.44 -22.82 -24.08
CA VAL A 281 -12.09 -24.15 -23.53
C VAL A 281 -11.45 -25.04 -24.59
N ASP A 282 -11.94 -25.04 -25.84
CA ASP A 282 -11.34 -25.81 -26.94
C ASP A 282 -9.96 -25.27 -27.34
N HIS A 283 -9.73 -23.95 -27.26
CA HIS A 283 -8.40 -23.35 -27.48
C HIS A 283 -7.44 -23.60 -26.30
N VAL A 284 -7.94 -23.54 -25.05
CA VAL A 284 -7.14 -23.84 -23.85
C VAL A 284 -6.76 -25.32 -23.82
N THR A 285 -7.68 -26.23 -24.13
CA THR A 285 -7.38 -27.68 -24.20
C THR A 285 -6.38 -28.01 -25.30
N THR A 286 -6.47 -27.39 -26.49
CA THR A 286 -5.46 -27.59 -27.55
C THR A 286 -4.10 -26.96 -27.22
N VAL A 287 -4.05 -25.81 -26.53
CA VAL A 287 -2.78 -25.24 -26.03
C VAL A 287 -2.18 -26.12 -24.94
N LEU A 288 -2.99 -26.66 -24.02
CA LEU A 288 -2.54 -27.57 -22.97
C LEU A 288 -2.24 -29.00 -23.47
N SER A 289 -2.43 -29.28 -24.76
CA SER A 289 -2.12 -30.59 -25.36
C SER A 289 -0.64 -30.74 -25.73
N ASP A 290 0.09 -29.63 -25.89
CA ASP A 290 1.52 -29.62 -26.24
C ASP A 290 2.36 -29.22 -25.01
N GLU A 291 3.56 -29.80 -24.89
CA GLU A 291 4.48 -29.60 -23.75
C GLU A 291 4.82 -28.11 -23.56
N THR A 292 5.01 -27.39 -24.67
CA THR A 292 5.28 -25.94 -24.68
C THR A 292 4.11 -25.14 -24.10
N GLY A 293 2.87 -25.52 -24.43
CA GLY A 293 1.69 -24.83 -23.94
C GLY A 293 1.36 -25.14 -22.49
N GLN A 294 1.61 -26.37 -22.03
CA GLN A 294 1.55 -26.73 -20.60
C GLN A 294 2.56 -25.92 -19.78
N ARG A 295 3.81 -25.81 -20.24
CA ARG A 295 4.84 -25.00 -19.59
C ARG A 295 4.52 -23.52 -19.60
N SER A 296 3.95 -23.01 -20.70
CA SER A 296 3.47 -21.63 -20.79
C SER A 296 2.39 -21.33 -19.76
N ALA A 297 1.40 -22.23 -19.64
CA ALA A 297 0.34 -22.11 -18.65
C ALA A 297 0.88 -22.21 -17.22
N LEU A 298 1.82 -23.13 -16.97
CA LEU A 298 2.46 -23.29 -15.66
C LEU A 298 3.29 -22.06 -15.27
N LEU A 299 4.04 -21.48 -16.22
CA LEU A 299 4.81 -20.24 -16.00
C LEU A 299 3.89 -19.09 -15.65
N PHE A 300 2.83 -18.89 -16.43
CA PHE A 300 1.82 -17.88 -16.17
C PHE A 300 1.20 -18.07 -14.78
N ALA A 301 0.69 -19.26 -14.48
CA ALA A 301 0.00 -19.56 -13.24
C ALA A 301 0.93 -19.43 -12.02
N ALA A 302 2.16 -19.94 -12.12
CA ALA A 302 3.14 -19.85 -11.03
C ALA A 302 3.49 -18.39 -10.72
N LEU A 303 3.83 -17.59 -11.73
CA LEU A 303 4.18 -16.17 -11.52
C LEU A 303 2.99 -15.31 -11.07
N LEU A 304 1.78 -15.63 -11.53
CA LEU A 304 0.55 -15.00 -11.04
C LEU A 304 0.29 -15.33 -9.57
N SER A 305 0.48 -16.60 -9.19
CA SER A 305 0.13 -17.10 -7.86
C SER A 305 1.13 -16.68 -6.77
N LEU A 306 2.39 -16.42 -7.11
CA LEU A 306 3.44 -16.16 -6.12
C LEU A 306 3.16 -14.94 -5.22
N PRO A 307 2.85 -13.73 -5.75
CA PRO A 307 2.50 -12.58 -4.90
C PRO A 307 1.27 -12.85 -4.02
N LEU A 308 0.21 -13.42 -4.63
CA LEU A 308 -1.04 -13.73 -3.95
C LEU A 308 -0.83 -14.74 -2.81
N PHE A 309 -0.05 -15.79 -3.07
CA PHE A 309 0.29 -16.81 -2.08
C PHE A 309 1.04 -16.19 -0.91
N VAL A 310 2.07 -15.40 -1.19
CA VAL A 310 2.90 -14.77 -0.15
C VAL A 310 2.07 -13.83 0.71
N ARG A 311 1.23 -12.99 0.10
CA ARG A 311 0.33 -12.11 0.86
C ARG A 311 -0.69 -12.90 1.68
N SER A 312 -1.39 -13.84 1.08
CA SER A 312 -2.42 -14.63 1.77
C SER A 312 -1.82 -15.42 2.93
N ALA A 313 -0.65 -16.02 2.74
CA ALA A 313 0.05 -16.76 3.78
C ALA A 313 0.50 -15.86 4.93
N ALA A 314 0.94 -14.63 4.64
CA ALA A 314 1.36 -13.69 5.66
C ALA A 314 0.19 -13.16 6.49
N VAL A 315 -0.90 -12.75 5.83
CA VAL A 315 -2.14 -12.31 6.51
C VAL A 315 -2.74 -13.47 7.31
N PHE A 316 -2.69 -14.70 6.79
CA PHE A 316 -3.08 -15.88 7.55
C PHE A 316 -2.16 -16.12 8.76
N ALA A 317 -0.85 -15.96 8.62
CA ALA A 317 0.09 -16.12 9.72
C ALA A 317 -0.14 -15.09 10.84
N GLU A 318 -0.40 -13.83 10.46
CA GLU A 318 -0.75 -12.73 11.36
C GLU A 318 -2.03 -13.05 12.15
N THR A 319 -3.10 -13.45 11.45
CA THR A 319 -4.42 -13.67 12.06
C THR A 319 -4.55 -15.00 12.82
N ALA A 320 -3.86 -16.06 12.37
CA ALA A 320 -3.93 -17.38 12.98
C ALA A 320 -2.88 -17.61 14.08
N VAL A 321 -1.73 -16.92 13.99
CA VAL A 321 -0.58 -17.11 14.88
C VAL A 321 0.02 -15.75 15.26
N GLY A 322 -0.78 -14.91 15.92
CA GLY A 322 -0.41 -13.53 16.34
C GLY A 322 0.75 -13.40 17.33
N VAL A 323 1.49 -14.49 17.60
CA VAL A 323 2.73 -14.53 18.39
C VAL A 323 3.98 -14.62 17.52
N LEU A 324 3.85 -14.76 16.20
CA LEU A 324 5.01 -14.82 15.31
C LEU A 324 5.59 -13.41 15.11
N PRO A 325 6.91 -13.25 15.27
CA PRO A 325 7.54 -11.97 14.98
C PRO A 325 7.35 -11.57 13.52
N VAL A 326 6.92 -10.33 13.30
CA VAL A 326 6.71 -9.74 11.96
C VAL A 326 7.92 -9.96 11.06
N LYS A 327 9.13 -9.73 11.60
CA LYS A 327 10.40 -9.90 10.88
C LYS A 327 10.63 -11.34 10.41
N LEU A 328 10.18 -12.32 11.19
CA LEU A 328 10.31 -13.74 10.84
C LEU A 328 9.37 -14.08 9.68
N VAL A 329 8.11 -13.64 9.74
CA VAL A 329 7.12 -13.84 8.67
C VAL A 329 7.56 -13.15 7.39
N ALA A 330 7.90 -11.86 7.47
CA ALA A 330 8.38 -11.05 6.36
C ALA A 330 9.63 -11.65 5.72
N GLY A 331 10.66 -11.96 6.51
CA GLY A 331 11.91 -12.53 6.00
C GLY A 331 11.72 -13.88 5.32
N THR A 332 10.93 -14.77 5.90
CA THR A 332 10.69 -16.11 5.35
C THR A 332 9.91 -16.06 4.04
N LEU A 333 8.81 -15.31 4.00
CA LEU A 333 7.96 -15.23 2.82
C LEU A 333 8.57 -14.35 1.72
N TYR A 334 9.41 -13.39 2.08
CA TYR A 334 10.18 -12.64 1.09
C TYR A 334 11.16 -13.53 0.33
N LEU A 335 11.81 -14.50 0.99
CA LEU A 335 12.68 -15.47 0.30
C LEU A 335 11.92 -16.25 -0.79
N VAL A 336 10.64 -16.54 -0.56
CA VAL A 336 9.78 -17.18 -1.57
C VAL A 336 9.64 -16.29 -2.81
N LEU A 337 9.49 -14.97 -2.68
CA LEU A 337 9.47 -14.06 -3.83
C LEU A 337 10.86 -13.88 -4.44
N ALA A 338 11.84 -13.57 -3.61
CA ALA A 338 13.21 -13.25 -4.00
C ALA A 338 13.87 -14.38 -4.80
N VAL A 339 13.57 -15.64 -4.45
CA VAL A 339 14.10 -16.83 -5.12
C VAL A 339 13.07 -17.47 -6.04
N GLY A 340 11.81 -17.56 -5.64
CA GLY A 340 10.77 -18.27 -6.40
C GLY A 340 10.45 -17.61 -7.74
N VAL A 341 10.37 -16.28 -7.79
CA VAL A 341 10.12 -15.54 -9.04
C VAL A 341 11.20 -15.82 -10.09
N PRO A 342 12.51 -15.60 -9.82
CA PRO A 342 13.55 -15.90 -10.80
C PRO A 342 13.70 -17.40 -11.07
N ALA A 343 13.51 -18.27 -10.07
CA ALA A 343 13.59 -19.72 -10.27
C ALA A 343 12.53 -20.22 -11.25
N VAL A 344 11.28 -19.79 -11.11
CA VAL A 344 10.19 -20.12 -12.02
C VAL A 344 10.45 -19.56 -13.42
N ALA A 345 10.91 -18.30 -13.51
CA ALA A 345 11.24 -17.65 -14.78
C ALA A 345 12.42 -18.32 -15.51
N LEU A 346 13.33 -18.97 -14.79
CA LEU A 346 14.47 -19.67 -15.39
C LEU A 346 14.21 -21.15 -15.67
N ALA A 347 13.37 -21.82 -14.88
CA ALA A 347 13.21 -23.28 -14.95
C ALA A 347 12.18 -23.73 -15.99
N LEU A 348 11.12 -22.94 -16.21
CA LEU A 348 9.97 -23.35 -17.02
C LEU A 348 10.10 -23.06 -18.51
N PRO A 349 10.67 -21.92 -18.96
CA PRO A 349 10.88 -21.68 -20.38
C PRO A 349 11.84 -22.70 -20.96
N ARG A 350 11.42 -23.38 -22.02
CA ARG A 350 12.27 -24.29 -22.79
C ARG A 350 11.86 -24.23 -24.25
N GLU A 351 12.84 -24.24 -25.14
CA GLU A 351 12.67 -24.42 -26.58
C GLU A 351 11.52 -23.58 -27.17
N GLY A 352 11.80 -22.31 -27.49
CA GLY A 352 10.80 -21.45 -28.10
C GLY A 352 11.31 -20.05 -28.43
N GLU A 353 10.42 -19.21 -28.97
CA GLU A 353 10.75 -17.82 -29.25
C GLU A 353 10.91 -17.04 -27.93
N PRO A 354 12.07 -16.39 -27.69
CA PRO A 354 12.34 -15.70 -26.42
C PRO A 354 11.28 -14.66 -26.03
N PHE A 355 10.73 -13.95 -27.02
CA PHE A 355 9.72 -12.93 -26.78
C PHE A 355 8.38 -13.49 -26.29
N ASP A 356 8.03 -14.72 -26.70
CA ASP A 356 6.78 -15.35 -26.25
C ASP A 356 6.89 -15.69 -24.75
N TRP A 357 8.01 -16.27 -24.32
CA TRP A 357 8.28 -16.58 -22.92
C TRP A 357 8.40 -15.33 -22.04
N ALA A 358 9.07 -14.28 -22.51
CA ALA A 358 9.09 -13.00 -21.82
C ALA A 358 7.68 -12.41 -21.65
N GLY A 359 6.88 -12.43 -22.72
CA GLY A 359 5.51 -11.94 -22.70
C GLY A 359 4.64 -12.70 -21.70
N ILE A 360 4.72 -14.03 -21.66
CA ILE A 360 3.99 -14.86 -20.70
C ILE A 360 4.41 -14.55 -19.26
N ALA A 361 5.72 -14.41 -19.01
CA ALA A 361 6.23 -14.15 -17.67
C ALA A 361 5.80 -12.76 -17.16
N ILE A 362 5.93 -11.73 -18.01
CA ILE A 362 5.46 -10.37 -17.73
C ILE A 362 3.95 -10.37 -17.48
N LEU A 363 3.18 -11.10 -18.29
CA LEU A 363 1.73 -11.15 -18.15
C LEU A 363 1.31 -11.84 -16.85
N GLY A 364 1.89 -13.00 -16.53
CA GLY A 364 1.57 -13.74 -15.31
C GLY A 364 1.85 -12.92 -14.06
N LEU A 365 3.06 -12.38 -13.96
CA LEU A 365 3.45 -11.58 -12.80
C LEU A 365 2.69 -10.24 -12.73
N GLY A 366 2.48 -9.58 -13.88
CA GLY A 366 1.76 -8.31 -13.96
C GLY A 366 0.30 -8.44 -13.54
N VAL A 367 -0.40 -9.49 -14.00
CA VAL A 367 -1.75 -9.81 -13.52
C VAL A 367 -1.72 -10.16 -12.02
N GLY A 368 -0.71 -10.91 -11.58
CA GLY A 368 -0.49 -11.21 -10.16
C GLY A 368 -0.41 -9.95 -9.29
N PHE A 369 0.31 -8.91 -9.73
CA PHE A 369 0.37 -7.62 -9.01
C PHE A 369 -0.98 -6.91 -8.95
N VAL A 370 -1.72 -6.85 -10.05
CA VAL A 370 -3.03 -6.18 -10.06
C VAL A 370 -3.99 -6.90 -9.11
N LEU A 371 -4.04 -8.23 -9.15
CA LEU A 371 -4.87 -9.01 -8.25
C LEU A 371 -4.43 -8.90 -6.79
N ASP A 372 -3.12 -8.81 -6.53
CA ASP A 372 -2.56 -8.60 -5.20
C ASP A 372 -3.03 -7.28 -4.60
N TYR A 373 -2.88 -6.17 -5.32
CA TYR A 373 -3.35 -4.86 -4.87
C TYR A 373 -4.86 -4.78 -4.72
N GLN A 374 -5.62 -5.35 -5.67
CA GLN A 374 -7.08 -5.43 -5.55
C GLN A 374 -7.52 -6.23 -4.33
N SER A 375 -6.80 -7.30 -3.96
CA SER A 375 -7.15 -8.14 -2.81
C SER A 375 -7.07 -7.41 -1.47
N ILE A 376 -6.31 -6.30 -1.41
CA ILE A 376 -6.16 -5.45 -0.22
C ILE A 376 -6.78 -4.06 -0.40
N GLY A 377 -7.64 -3.87 -1.40
CA GLY A 377 -8.36 -2.62 -1.62
C GLY A 377 -7.46 -1.43 -2.01
N ILE A 378 -6.33 -1.68 -2.67
CA ILE A 378 -5.45 -0.63 -3.17
C ILE A 378 -5.82 -0.28 -4.61
N ASP A 379 -6.43 0.89 -4.78
CA ASP A 379 -6.89 1.40 -6.07
C ASP A 379 -5.88 2.35 -6.76
N VAL A 380 -5.00 2.97 -5.99
CA VAL A 380 -4.03 3.96 -6.46
C VAL A 380 -2.64 3.62 -5.92
N LEU A 381 -1.64 3.72 -6.79
CA LEU A 381 -0.24 3.46 -6.45
C LEU A 381 0.63 4.69 -6.72
N PRO A 382 1.60 4.99 -5.84
CA PRO A 382 2.61 6.00 -6.14
C PRO A 382 3.38 5.65 -7.41
N ILE A 383 3.73 6.67 -8.21
CA ILE A 383 4.47 6.50 -9.48
C ILE A 383 5.77 5.71 -9.27
N ALA A 384 6.49 5.97 -8.16
CA ALA A 384 7.70 5.24 -7.82
C ALA A 384 7.46 3.72 -7.67
N VAL A 385 6.31 3.31 -7.10
CA VAL A 385 5.93 1.90 -6.99
C VAL A 385 5.65 1.31 -8.36
N VAL A 386 4.91 2.04 -9.21
CA VAL A 386 4.61 1.60 -10.59
C VAL A 386 5.90 1.41 -11.38
N LEU A 387 6.82 2.38 -11.35
CA LEU A 387 8.13 2.28 -12.01
C LEU A 387 8.93 1.07 -11.51
N HIS A 388 8.97 0.87 -10.19
CA HIS A 388 9.60 -0.31 -9.61
C HIS A 388 9.00 -1.62 -10.13
N ARG A 389 7.66 -1.72 -10.22
CA ARG A 389 6.98 -2.90 -10.78
C ARG A 389 7.29 -3.11 -12.25
N LEU A 390 7.37 -2.06 -13.05
CA LEU A 390 7.78 -2.17 -14.45
C LEU A 390 9.20 -2.71 -14.59
N THR A 391 10.13 -2.29 -13.73
CA THR A 391 11.51 -2.82 -13.71
C THR A 391 11.55 -4.30 -13.29
N VAL A 392 10.75 -4.68 -12.29
CA VAL A 392 10.58 -6.09 -11.87
C VAL A 392 10.07 -6.94 -13.04
N LEU A 393 9.03 -6.49 -13.73
CA LEU A 393 8.48 -7.20 -14.90
C LEU A 393 9.51 -7.32 -16.02
N ALA A 394 10.27 -6.27 -16.30
CA ALA A 394 11.35 -6.30 -17.29
C ALA A 394 12.43 -7.32 -16.93
N ALA A 395 12.89 -7.35 -15.67
CA ALA A 395 13.89 -8.30 -15.19
C ALA A 395 13.42 -9.76 -15.38
N VAL A 396 12.18 -10.04 -15.00
CA VAL A 396 11.56 -11.37 -15.16
C VAL A 396 11.38 -11.74 -16.62
N GLY A 397 10.99 -10.80 -17.49
CA GLY A 397 10.92 -11.00 -18.93
C GLY A 397 12.28 -11.37 -19.53
N PHE A 398 13.36 -10.69 -19.11
CA PHE A 398 14.73 -11.00 -19.55
C PHE A 398 15.20 -12.39 -19.08
N LEU A 399 14.87 -12.78 -17.84
CA LEU A 399 15.15 -14.13 -17.33
C LEU A 399 14.44 -15.20 -18.18
N ALA A 400 13.15 -15.01 -18.45
CA ALA A 400 12.35 -15.97 -19.20
C ALA A 400 12.76 -16.08 -20.68
N ALA A 401 13.06 -14.94 -21.33
CA ALA A 401 13.64 -14.92 -22.68
C ALA A 401 15.01 -15.61 -22.72
N GLY A 402 15.82 -15.39 -21.68
CA GLY A 402 17.14 -15.99 -21.57
C GLY A 402 17.07 -17.51 -21.44
N ALA A 403 16.14 -18.03 -20.64
CA ALA A 403 15.97 -19.45 -20.40
C ALA A 403 15.46 -20.23 -21.63
N SER A 404 14.82 -19.59 -22.61
CA SER A 404 14.19 -20.29 -23.75
C SER A 404 15.17 -20.87 -24.77
N ARG A 405 16.46 -20.49 -24.72
CA ARG A 405 17.51 -20.96 -25.63
C ARG A 405 18.79 -21.32 -24.87
N PRO A 406 18.82 -22.46 -24.15
CA PRO A 406 20.06 -22.95 -23.57
C PRO A 406 21.04 -23.29 -24.70
N THR A 407 22.24 -22.71 -24.66
CA THR A 407 23.31 -23.06 -25.61
C THR A 407 24.20 -24.14 -25.00
N ALA A 408 24.71 -25.06 -25.83
CA ALA A 408 25.51 -26.20 -25.37
C ALA A 408 26.81 -25.78 -24.64
N GLU A 409 27.31 -24.57 -24.90
CA GLU A 409 28.56 -24.05 -24.32
C GLU A 409 28.35 -23.10 -23.14
N THR A 410 27.18 -22.46 -23.01
CA THR A 410 26.88 -21.56 -21.89
C THR A 410 25.41 -21.65 -21.46
N THR A 411 25.17 -21.99 -20.20
CA THR A 411 23.84 -21.98 -19.58
C THR A 411 23.27 -20.56 -19.43
N TRP A 412 24.10 -19.51 -19.52
CA TRP A 412 23.73 -18.12 -19.28
C TRP A 412 23.99 -17.23 -20.50
N ASN A 413 22.96 -16.96 -21.29
CA ASN A 413 23.04 -15.95 -22.35
C ASN A 413 22.95 -14.52 -21.78
N SER A 414 23.26 -13.52 -22.61
CA SER A 414 23.29 -12.11 -22.18
C SER A 414 21.96 -11.64 -21.58
N SER A 415 20.82 -12.09 -22.11
CA SER A 415 19.50 -11.75 -21.58
C SER A 415 19.29 -12.28 -20.16
N ALA A 416 19.63 -13.54 -19.89
CA ALA A 416 19.54 -14.10 -18.55
C ALA A 416 20.46 -13.38 -17.55
N LYS A 417 21.68 -13.00 -17.99
CA LYS A 417 22.63 -12.22 -17.16
C LYS A 417 22.07 -10.83 -16.84
N ILE A 418 21.54 -10.12 -17.84
CA ILE A 418 20.91 -8.81 -17.64
C ILE A 418 19.72 -8.92 -16.69
N GLY A 419 18.85 -9.91 -16.90
CA GLY A 419 17.70 -10.17 -16.03
C GLY A 419 18.12 -10.44 -14.58
N LEU A 420 19.15 -11.27 -14.38
CA LEU A 420 19.65 -11.61 -13.05
C LEU A 420 20.31 -10.41 -12.36
N VAL A 421 21.16 -9.65 -13.07
CA VAL A 421 21.79 -8.44 -12.52
C VAL A 421 20.71 -7.42 -12.14
N THR A 422 19.75 -7.15 -13.03
CA THR A 422 18.64 -6.25 -12.72
C THR A 422 17.84 -6.74 -11.52
N TRP A 423 17.58 -8.05 -11.42
CA TRP A 423 16.91 -8.65 -10.26
C TRP A 423 17.68 -8.44 -8.96
N LEU A 424 19.00 -8.68 -8.95
CA LEU A 424 19.84 -8.45 -7.77
C LEU A 424 19.88 -6.97 -7.38
N CYS A 425 19.95 -6.06 -8.37
CA CYS A 425 19.84 -4.63 -8.13
C CYS A 425 18.48 -4.26 -7.51
N LEU A 426 17.38 -4.89 -7.96
CA LEU A 426 16.04 -4.69 -7.39
C LEU A 426 15.92 -5.22 -5.96
N LEU A 427 16.52 -6.38 -5.65
CA LEU A 427 16.56 -6.89 -4.27
C LEU A 427 17.40 -6.00 -3.34
N ALA A 428 18.45 -5.39 -3.89
CA ALA A 428 19.30 -4.47 -3.15
C ALA A 428 18.71 -3.05 -3.07
N TRP A 429 17.79 -2.68 -3.97
CA TRP A 429 17.20 -1.35 -4.05
C TRP A 429 16.59 -0.86 -2.74
N PRO A 430 15.82 -1.68 -1.98
CA PRO A 430 15.33 -1.28 -0.65
C PRO A 430 16.43 -0.89 0.34
N LEU A 431 17.66 -1.42 0.19
CA LEU A 431 18.79 -1.10 1.07
C LEU A 431 19.37 0.30 0.80
N PHE A 432 19.15 0.86 -0.39
CA PHE A 432 19.76 2.11 -0.83
C PHE A 432 18.75 3.25 -1.03
N VAL A 433 17.49 2.94 -1.35
CA VAL A 433 16.44 3.93 -1.64
C VAL A 433 15.46 4.04 -0.46
N GLY A 434 16.07 4.14 0.72
CA GLY A 434 15.45 4.46 2.01
C GLY A 434 16.14 5.62 2.72
N LEU A 435 17.00 6.39 2.02
CA LEU A 435 17.56 7.66 2.49
C LEU A 435 16.73 8.83 1.97
#